data_AF-A0A0T6YA65-F1
#
_entry.id   AF-A0A0T6YA65-F1
#
_cell.length_a   1.000
_cell.length_b   1.000
_cell.length_c   1.000
_cell.angle_alpha   90.00
_cell.angle_beta   90.00
_cell.angle_gamma   90.00
#
_symmetry.space_group_name_H-M   'P 1'
#
loop_
_entity.id
_entity.type
_entity.pdbx_description
1 polymer ?
#
loop_
_entity_poly.entity_id
_entity_poly.type
_entity_poly.pdbx_seq_one_letter_code
_entity_poly.pdbx_strand_id
1 'polypeptide(L)'
;MDISASDRELITVMRQYFAAKSELEGLKKHLEAARQAAGEAIGVFYDPRQNVEHAADLQRSHRLKGEMASLMKRAEAWGRTASADDRYDRSEAEPEEWQSFEKRADSFFGT
;
A
#
# COMPACT_ATOMS: atom_id res chain seq x y z
N MET A 1 -2.01 -22.71 -10.33
CA MET A 1 -1.67 -21.77 -9.25
C MET A 1 -2.94 -21.01 -8.95
N ASP A 2 -3.69 -21.43 -7.95
CA ASP A 2 -4.93 -20.77 -7.56
C ASP A 2 -4.62 -19.48 -6.81
N ILE A 3 -5.23 -18.37 -7.24
CA ILE A 3 -5.12 -17.08 -6.56
C ILE A 3 -5.94 -17.19 -5.26
N SER A 4 -5.25 -17.09 -4.12
CA SER A 4 -5.90 -17.18 -2.80
C SER A 4 -6.91 -16.03 -2.62
N ALA A 5 -7.86 -16.18 -1.69
CA ALA A 5 -8.80 -15.10 -1.36
C ALA A 5 -8.07 -13.81 -0.93
N SER A 6 -6.98 -13.98 -0.17
CA SER A 6 -6.09 -12.90 0.25
C SER A 6 -5.44 -12.19 -0.95
N ASP A 7 -4.96 -12.92 -1.95
CA ASP A 7 -4.39 -12.33 -3.17
C ASP A 7 -5.43 -11.52 -3.95
N ARG A 8 -6.68 -12.00 -4.03
CA ARG A 8 -7.78 -11.29 -4.69
C ARG A 8 -8.12 -9.97 -3.98
N GLU A 9 -8.05 -9.95 -2.64
CA GLU A 9 -8.23 -8.73 -1.87
C GLU A 9 -7.11 -7.72 -2.16
N LEU A 10 -5.84 -8.16 -2.12
CA LEU A 10 -4.71 -7.28 -2.45
C LEU A 10 -4.82 -6.70 -3.86
N ILE A 11 -5.14 -7.54 -4.85
CA ILE A 11 -5.36 -7.09 -6.24
C ILE A 11 -6.45 -6.01 -6.29
N THR A 12 -7.52 -6.17 -5.53
CA THR A 12 -8.61 -5.19 -5.46
C THR A 12 -8.14 -3.87 -4.83
N VAL A 13 -7.42 -3.93 -3.72
CA VAL A 13 -6.83 -2.75 -3.05
C VAL A 13 -5.89 -2.00 -3.98
N MET A 14 -5.00 -2.73 -4.68
CA MET A 14 -4.04 -2.12 -5.60
C MET A 14 -4.73 -1.47 -6.80
N ARG A 15 -5.77 -2.09 -7.37
CA ARG A 15 -6.59 -1.49 -8.44
C ARG A 15 -7.22 -0.17 -8.00
N GLN A 16 -7.83 -0.16 -6.81
CA GLN A 16 -8.42 1.06 -6.24
C GLN A 16 -7.36 2.14 -6.00
N TYR A 17 -6.19 1.76 -5.51
CA TYR A 17 -5.10 2.70 -5.27
C TYR A 17 -4.62 3.37 -6.57
N PHE A 18 -4.41 2.59 -7.63
CA PHE A 18 -3.98 3.15 -8.91
C PHE A 18 -5.06 4.00 -9.58
N ALA A 19 -6.34 3.63 -9.45
CA ALA A 19 -7.44 4.46 -9.90
C ALA A 19 -7.47 5.82 -9.18
N ALA A 20 -7.41 5.81 -7.84
CA ALA A 20 -7.35 7.03 -7.03
C ALA A 20 -6.12 7.88 -7.35
N LYS A 21 -4.95 7.26 -7.59
CA LYS A 21 -3.73 7.94 -7.98
C LYS A 21 -3.87 8.64 -9.33
N SER A 22 -4.41 7.95 -10.34
CA SER A 22 -4.64 8.50 -11.68
C SER A 22 -5.59 9.70 -11.63
N GLU A 23 -6.68 9.58 -10.87
CA GLU A 23 -7.64 10.65 -10.66
C GLU A 23 -7.01 11.86 -9.97
N LEU A 24 -6.22 11.64 -8.91
CA LEU A 24 -5.52 12.70 -8.20
C LEU A 24 -4.51 13.42 -9.10
N GLU A 25 -3.78 12.69 -9.94
CA GLU A 25 -2.86 13.28 -10.93
C GLU A 25 -3.61 14.11 -11.98
N GLY A 26 -4.77 13.65 -12.43
CA GLY A 26 -5.67 14.41 -13.31
C GLY A 26 -6.13 15.72 -12.68
N LEU A 27 -6.64 15.66 -11.45
CA LEU A 27 -7.09 16.85 -10.70
C LEU A 27 -5.95 17.85 -10.48
N LYS A 28 -4.75 17.37 -10.12
CA LYS A 28 -3.58 18.25 -9.94
C LYS A 28 -3.22 19.00 -11.22
N LYS A 29 -3.23 18.32 -12.37
CA LYS A 29 -2.96 18.95 -13.67
C LYS A 29 -4.03 19.97 -14.02
N HIS A 30 -5.30 19.63 -13.83
CA HIS A 30 -6.42 20.53 -14.08
C HIS A 30 -6.35 21.80 -13.22
N LEU A 31 -6.17 21.63 -11.89
CA LEU A 31 -6.09 22.73 -10.94
C LEU A 31 -4.88 23.64 -11.21
N GLU A 32 -3.72 23.06 -11.52
CA GLU A 32 -2.56 23.88 -11.84
C GLU A 32 -2.73 24.64 -13.17
N ALA A 33 -3.34 24.03 -14.18
CA ALA A 33 -3.67 24.74 -15.42
C ALA A 33 -4.65 25.89 -15.19
N ALA A 34 -5.69 25.66 -14.38
CA ALA A 34 -6.67 26.67 -14.00
C ALA A 34 -6.02 27.82 -13.21
N ARG A 35 -5.15 27.52 -12.24
CA ARG A 35 -4.39 28.54 -11.50
C ARG A 35 -3.55 29.42 -12.42
N GLN A 36 -2.82 28.80 -13.35
CA GLN A 36 -1.97 29.53 -14.30
C GLN A 36 -2.79 30.41 -15.23
N ALA A 37 -3.95 29.91 -15.70
CA ALA A 37 -4.88 30.70 -16.51
C ALA A 37 -5.46 31.90 -15.75
N ALA A 38 -5.75 31.73 -14.45
CA ALA A 38 -6.25 32.80 -13.59
C ALA A 38 -5.15 33.78 -13.15
N GLY A 39 -3.86 33.41 -13.28
CA GLY A 39 -2.74 34.21 -12.80
C GLY A 39 -2.68 34.35 -11.27
N GLU A 40 -3.38 33.48 -10.54
CA GLU A 40 -3.51 33.58 -9.10
C GLU A 40 -2.29 33.05 -8.34
N ALA A 41 -2.00 33.69 -7.21
CA ALA A 41 -1.02 33.18 -6.25
C ALA A 41 -1.48 31.84 -5.68
N ILE A 42 -0.53 30.92 -5.50
CA ILE A 42 -0.79 29.56 -4.98
C ILE A 42 -1.60 29.59 -3.68
N GLY A 43 -1.27 30.49 -2.75
CA GLY A 43 -1.95 30.57 -1.46
C GLY A 43 -3.43 30.98 -1.53
N VAL A 44 -3.82 31.72 -2.57
CA VAL A 44 -5.21 32.16 -2.79
C VAL A 44 -5.97 31.08 -3.54
N PHE A 45 -5.39 30.58 -4.64
CA PHE A 45 -6.06 29.60 -5.50
C PHE A 45 -6.36 28.28 -4.78
N TYR A 46 -5.44 27.80 -3.94
CA TYR A 46 -5.59 26.54 -3.23
C TYR A 46 -6.29 26.67 -1.86
N ASP A 47 -6.78 27.87 -1.49
CA ASP A 47 -7.70 28.02 -0.35
C ASP A 47 -9.15 27.80 -0.82
N PRO A 48 -9.82 26.69 -0.42
CA PRO A 48 -11.20 26.42 -0.83
C PRO A 48 -12.21 27.47 -0.36
N ARG A 49 -11.85 28.32 0.61
CA ARG A 49 -12.71 29.42 1.08
C ARG A 49 -12.64 30.64 0.17
N GLN A 50 -11.53 30.79 -0.56
CA GLN A 50 -11.30 31.90 -1.48
C GLN A 50 -11.57 31.50 -2.93
N ASN A 51 -11.43 30.21 -3.26
CA ASN A 51 -11.68 29.66 -4.58
C ASN A 51 -12.90 28.72 -4.58
N VAL A 52 -14.10 29.31 -4.56
CA VAL A 52 -15.37 28.57 -4.52
C VAL A 52 -15.59 27.72 -5.78
N GLU A 53 -15.09 28.19 -6.94
CA GLU A 53 -15.18 27.47 -8.22
C GLU A 53 -14.50 26.11 -8.15
N HIS A 54 -13.26 26.07 -7.64
CA HIS A 54 -12.47 24.84 -7.54
C HIS A 54 -12.53 24.17 -6.15
N ALA A 55 -13.34 24.68 -5.22
CA ALA A 55 -13.41 24.16 -3.86
C ALA A 55 -13.76 22.66 -3.80
N ALA A 56 -14.67 22.20 -4.66
CA ALA A 56 -15.07 20.79 -4.73
C ALA A 56 -13.91 19.89 -5.20
N ASP A 57 -13.14 20.34 -6.20
CA ASP A 57 -11.98 19.62 -6.72
C ASP A 57 -10.83 19.60 -5.71
N LEU A 58 -10.61 20.69 -4.98
CA LEU A 58 -9.65 20.78 -3.89
C LEU A 58 -10.00 19.78 -2.77
N GLN A 59 -11.26 19.76 -2.34
CA GLN A 59 -11.76 18.78 -1.36
C GLN A 59 -11.63 17.35 -1.85
N ARG A 60 -11.97 17.09 -3.11
CA ARG A 60 -11.83 15.77 -3.74
C ARG A 60 -10.37 15.32 -3.76
N SER A 61 -9.44 16.21 -4.11
CA SER A 61 -8.00 15.92 -4.08
C SER A 61 -7.51 15.55 -2.68
N HIS A 62 -8.01 16.24 -1.64
CA HIS A 62 -7.68 15.94 -0.25
C HIS A 62 -8.23 14.57 0.17
N ARG A 63 -9.49 14.28 -0.19
CA ARG A 63 -10.12 12.99 0.08
C ARG A 63 -9.37 11.84 -0.58
N LEU A 64 -9.02 11.96 -1.87
CA LEU A 64 -8.26 10.94 -2.61
C LEU A 64 -6.92 10.62 -1.94
N LYS A 65 -6.20 11.62 -1.42
CA LYS A 65 -4.96 11.38 -0.65
C LYS A 65 -5.22 10.53 0.60
N GLY A 66 -6.31 10.80 1.32
CA GLY A 66 -6.71 10.02 2.50
C GLY A 66 -7.14 8.59 2.14
N GLU A 67 -7.87 8.41 1.03
CA GLU A 67 -8.24 7.10 0.51
C GLU A 67 -7.00 6.30 0.12
N MET A 68 -6.05 6.90 -0.60
CA MET A 68 -4.77 6.28 -0.96
C MET A 68 -3.98 5.83 0.28
N ALA A 69 -3.89 6.66 1.31
CA ALA A 69 -3.22 6.30 2.56
C ALA A 69 -3.91 5.12 3.27
N SER A 70 -5.24 5.09 3.27
CA SER A 70 -6.03 4.00 3.85
C SER A 70 -5.86 2.69 3.09
N LEU A 71 -5.81 2.76 1.76
CA LEU A 71 -5.54 1.60 0.89
C LEU A 71 -4.13 1.06 1.10
N MET A 72 -3.12 1.94 1.20
CA MET A 72 -1.75 1.51 1.48
C MET A 72 -1.64 0.80 2.83
N LYS A 73 -2.27 1.35 3.87
CA LYS A 73 -2.32 0.70 5.20
C LYS A 73 -2.94 -0.70 5.15
N ARG A 74 -3.99 -0.90 4.34
CA ARG A 74 -4.60 -2.22 4.13
C ARG A 74 -3.66 -3.17 3.37
N ALA A 75 -2.98 -2.69 2.33
CA ALA A 75 -2.00 -3.48 1.59
C ALA A 75 -0.81 -3.89 2.48
N GLU A 76 -0.33 -2.99 3.35
CA GLU A 76 0.71 -3.31 4.34
C GLU A 76 0.26 -4.39 5.34
N ALA A 77 -0.99 -4.32 5.81
CA ALA A 77 -1.55 -5.33 6.71
C ALA A 77 -1.58 -6.71 6.05
N TRP A 78 -1.94 -6.78 4.77
CA TRP A 78 -1.87 -8.02 3.98
C TRP A 78 -0.44 -8.57 3.89
N GLY A 79 0.55 -7.70 3.65
CA GLY A 79 1.95 -8.12 3.59
C GLY A 79 2.43 -8.74 4.91
N ARG A 80 2.00 -8.18 6.05
CA ARG A 80 2.34 -8.71 7.38
C ARG A 80 1.67 -10.05 7.69
N THR A 81 0.42 -10.25 7.27
CA THR A 81 -0.27 -11.54 7.46
C THR A 81 0.32 -12.62 6.57
N ALA A 82 0.59 -12.32 5.29
CA ALA A 82 1.23 -13.27 4.38
C ALA A 82 2.63 -13.70 4.87
N SER A 83 3.42 -12.77 5.43
CA SER A 83 4.71 -13.10 6.06
C SER A 83 4.58 -13.81 7.42
N ALA A 84 3.42 -13.75 8.08
CA ALA A 84 3.17 -14.57 9.27
C ALA A 84 2.83 -16.00 8.87
N ASP A 85 2.00 -16.19 7.85
CA ASP A 85 1.61 -17.50 7.32
C ASP A 85 2.83 -18.26 6.75
N ASP A 86 3.71 -17.60 5.97
CA ASP A 86 4.96 -18.21 5.47
C ASP A 86 5.92 -18.62 6.61
N ARG A 87 5.89 -17.92 7.75
CA ARG A 87 6.67 -18.30 8.93
C ARG A 87 6.07 -19.49 9.67
N TYR A 88 4.74 -19.63 9.71
CA TYR A 88 4.10 -20.80 10.31
C TYR A 88 4.31 -22.06 9.44
N ASP A 89 4.19 -21.94 8.11
CA ASP A 89 4.47 -23.03 7.16
C ASP A 89 5.93 -23.52 7.27
N ARG A 90 6.89 -22.58 7.40
CA ARG A 90 8.30 -22.91 7.62
C ARG A 90 8.64 -23.39 9.04
N SER A 91 7.77 -23.16 10.01
CA SER A 91 7.97 -23.65 11.39
C SER A 91 7.47 -25.08 11.57
N GLU A 92 6.54 -25.55 10.72
CA GLU A 92 6.15 -26.97 10.65
C GLU A 92 7.07 -27.79 9.74
N ALA A 93 7.79 -27.14 8.81
CA ALA A 93 8.75 -27.78 7.91
C ALA A 93 10.16 -27.19 8.09
N GLU A 94 10.92 -27.72 9.05
CA GLU A 94 12.39 -27.92 9.08
C GLU A 94 12.78 -28.54 10.44
N PRO A 95 13.68 -29.54 10.50
CA PRO A 95 13.34 -30.95 10.41
C PRO A 95 14.05 -31.80 11.49
N GLU A 96 13.51 -32.98 11.77
CA GLU A 96 14.19 -34.02 12.55
C GLU A 96 15.60 -34.38 12.02
N GLU A 97 15.93 -33.97 10.79
CA GLU A 97 17.24 -34.15 10.16
C GLU A 97 18.36 -33.31 10.79
N TRP A 98 18.11 -32.05 11.21
CA TRP A 98 19.14 -31.25 11.91
C TRP A 98 19.45 -31.82 13.30
N GLN A 99 18.41 -32.27 14.01
CA GLN A 99 18.54 -32.97 15.31
C GLN A 99 19.25 -34.33 15.16
N SER A 100 19.01 -35.03 14.05
CA SER A 100 19.69 -36.29 13.72
C SER A 100 21.15 -36.08 13.31
N PHE A 101 21.45 -34.97 12.63
CA PHE A 101 22.81 -34.56 12.28
C PHE A 101 23.61 -34.16 13.53
N GLU A 102 23.02 -33.39 14.46
CA GLU A 102 23.65 -33.01 15.74
C GLU A 102 23.97 -34.23 16.61
N LYS A 103 23.02 -35.15 16.79
CA LYS A 103 23.26 -36.41 17.53
C LYS A 103 24.36 -37.26 16.90
N ARG A 104 24.45 -37.25 15.56
CA ARG A 104 25.48 -37.99 14.83
C ARG A 104 26.84 -37.30 14.95
N ALA A 105 26.90 -35.98 14.95
CA ALA A 105 28.13 -35.22 15.17
C ALA A 105 28.67 -35.38 16.60
N ASP A 106 27.80 -35.34 17.62
CA ASP A 106 28.18 -35.58 19.02
C ASP A 106 28.73 -36.99 19.24
N SER A 107 28.21 -37.99 18.51
CA SER A 107 28.75 -39.36 18.56
C SER A 107 30.14 -39.51 17.92
N PHE A 108 30.54 -38.57 17.06
CA PHE A 108 31.84 -38.58 16.37
C PHE A 108 32.88 -37.66 17.03
N PHE A 109 32.46 -36.61 17.75
CA PHE A 109 33.35 -35.57 18.30
C PHE A 109 33.20 -35.31 19.81
N GLY A 110 32.28 -35.98 20.51
CA GLY A 110 32.09 -35.85 21.97
C GLY A 110 32.98 -36.80 22.79
N THR A 111 33.89 -36.22 23.57
CA THR A 111 34.82 -36.78 24.62
C THR A 111 35.10 -38.28 24.63
#